data_AF-F6DKG4-F1
#
_entry.id   AF-F6DKG4-F1
#
_cell.length_a   1.000
_cell.length_b   1.000
_cell.length_c   1.000
_cell.angle_alpha   90.00
_cell.angle_beta   90.00
_cell.angle_gamma   90.00
#
_symmetry.space_group_name_H-M   'P 1'
#
loop_
_entity.id
_entity.type
_entity.pdbx_description
1 polymer ?
#
loop_
_entity_poly.entity_id
_entity_poly.type
_entity_poly.pdbx_seq_one_letter_code
_entity_poly.pdbx_strand_id
1 'polypeptide(L)'
;MESFPNFNDRVFHVPSQKPGIALGSCITSKLVTVRFNNGDVLAIRLAELVLNRGQTCLKCGGTALPEQTGVCRKCFGVRCPCCQNCKCAD
;
A
#
# COMPACT_ATOMS: atom_id res chain seq x y z
N MET A 1 -1.44 -5.64 15.49
CA MET A 1 -0.20 -4.83 15.47
C MET A 1 -0.09 -4.23 14.08
N GLU A 2 -0.13 -2.90 13.94
CA GLU A 2 0.06 -2.25 12.63
C GLU A 2 1.51 -2.47 12.20
N SER A 3 1.72 -3.15 11.07
CA SER A 3 3.08 -3.40 10.57
C SER A 3 3.58 -2.13 9.89
N PHE A 4 4.60 -1.50 10.47
CA PHE A 4 5.28 -0.39 9.83
C PHE A 4 6.20 -0.90 8.71
N PRO A 5 6.32 -0.15 7.60
CA PRO A 5 7.29 -0.45 6.57
C PRO A 5 8.72 -0.27 7.09
N ASN A 6 9.58 -1.19 6.70
CA ASN A 6 11.03 -1.09 6.90
C ASN A 6 11.66 -0.16 5.86
N PHE A 7 12.92 0.22 6.10
CA PHE A 7 13.71 0.93 5.09
C PHE A 7 13.75 0.12 3.77
N ASN A 8 13.55 0.81 2.64
CA ASN A 8 13.42 0.26 1.30
C ASN A 8 12.22 -0.66 1.04
N ASP A 9 11.29 -0.82 1.98
CA ASP A 9 10.03 -1.51 1.67
C ASP A 9 9.29 -0.73 0.58
N ARG A 10 8.85 -1.46 -0.45
CA ARG A 10 7.96 -0.90 -1.48
C ARG A 10 6.60 -0.62 -0.86
N VAL A 11 6.09 0.58 -1.09
CA VAL A 11 4.81 1.05 -0.57
C VAL A 11 3.99 1.68 -1.69
N PHE A 12 2.68 1.73 -1.47
CA PHE A 12 1.74 2.36 -2.39
C PHE A 12 0.90 3.39 -1.64
N HIS A 13 0.91 4.64 -2.09
CA HIS A 13 0.11 5.71 -1.52
C HIS A 13 -1.28 5.72 -2.15
N VAL A 14 -2.30 5.34 -1.37
CA VAL A 14 -3.64 5.10 -1.87
C VAL A 14 -4.34 6.37 -2.38
N PRO A 15 -4.32 7.52 -1.68
CA PRO A 15 -4.95 8.75 -2.17
C PRO A 15 -4.42 9.21 -3.54
N SER A 16 -3.09 9.28 -3.71
CA SER A 16 -2.49 9.75 -4.97
C SER A 16 -2.28 8.65 -6.01
N GLN A 17 -2.53 7.37 -5.66
CA GLN A 17 -2.26 6.20 -6.51
C GLN A 17 -0.82 6.16 -7.03
N LYS A 18 0.15 6.54 -6.20
CA LYS A 18 1.57 6.57 -6.55
C LYS A 18 2.33 5.47 -5.79
N PRO A 19 3.15 4.65 -6.49
CA PRO A 19 4.11 3.76 -5.84
C PRO A 19 5.33 4.55 -5.33
N GLY A 20 5.94 4.04 -4.26
CA GLY A 20 7.17 4.61 -3.71
C GLY A 20 7.93 3.61 -2.84
N ILE A 21 8.98 4.10 -2.20
CA ILE A 21 9.81 3.35 -1.26
C ILE A 21 9.82 4.04 0.10
N ALA A 22 9.72 3.26 1.18
CA ALA A 22 9.83 3.79 2.53
C ALA A 22 11.30 4.10 2.88
N LEU A 23 11.54 5.30 3.39
CA LEU A 23 12.85 5.77 3.85
C LEU A 23 12.97 5.74 5.38
N GLY A 24 11.85 5.63 6.08
CA GLY A 24 11.82 5.62 7.53
C GLY A 24 10.41 5.78 8.06
N SER A 25 10.20 5.40 9.32
CA SER A 25 8.90 5.39 9.98
C SER A 25 9.02 6.02 11.36
N CYS A 26 8.07 6.88 11.72
CA CYS A 26 7.92 7.42 13.07
C CYS A 26 6.70 6.77 13.72
N ILE A 27 6.97 5.88 14.69
CA ILE A 27 5.93 5.05 15.32
C ILE A 27 4.94 5.91 16.11
N THR A 28 5.44 6.91 16.83
CA THR A 28 4.63 7.77 17.71
C THR A 28 3.65 8.64 16.93
N SER A 29 4.04 9.16 15.78
CA SER A 29 3.19 9.99 14.92
C SER A 29 2.45 9.19 13.83
N LYS A 30 2.71 7.88 13.72
CA LYS A 30 2.21 7.01 12.65
C LYS A 30 2.48 7.56 11.24
N LEU A 31 3.65 8.18 11.05
CA LEU A 31 4.10 8.72 9.77
C LEU A 31 5.19 7.84 9.16
N VAL A 32 5.21 7.79 7.84
CA VAL A 32 6.23 7.11 7.04
C VAL A 32 6.75 8.09 6.01
N THR A 33 8.07 8.26 5.96
CA THR A 33 8.74 9.03 4.91
C THR A 33 8.83 8.16 3.66
N VAL A 34 8.27 8.62 2.55
CA VAL A 34 8.22 7.89 1.29
C VAL A 34 8.87 8.70 0.19
N ARG A 35 9.72 8.05 -0.61
CA ARG A 35 10.24 8.59 -1.88
C ARG A 35 9.44 8.00 -3.03
N PHE A 36 8.85 8.86 -3.84
CA PHE A 36 8.11 8.48 -5.04
C PHE A 36 9.01 8.42 -6.28
N ASN A 37 8.53 7.73 -7.33
CA ASN A 37 9.28 7.56 -8.58
C ASN A 37 9.59 8.88 -9.31
N ASN A 38 8.81 9.94 -9.06
CA ASN A 38 9.06 11.27 -9.61
C ASN A 38 10.11 12.07 -8.80
N GLY A 39 10.71 11.49 -7.76
CA GLY A 39 11.72 12.13 -6.93
C GLY A 39 11.18 12.81 -5.67
N ASP A 40 9.86 13.01 -5.55
CA ASP A 40 9.25 13.64 -4.38
C ASP A 40 9.48 12.80 -3.12
N VAL A 41 9.76 13.47 -2.00
CA VAL A 41 9.86 12.85 -0.68
C VAL A 41 8.82 13.49 0.24
N LEU A 42 7.88 12.69 0.72
CA LEU A 42 6.78 13.15 1.59
C LEU A 42 6.66 12.29 2.84
N ALA A 43 6.25 12.90 3.95
CA ALA A 43 5.80 12.19 5.14
C ALA A 43 4.30 11.90 5.02
N ILE A 44 3.93 10.61 5.05
CA ILE A 44 2.59 10.12 4.77
C ILE A 44 2.06 9.37 5.97
N ARG A 45 0.75 9.43 6.23
CA ARG A 45 0.13 8.65 7.31
C ARG A 45 0.20 7.16 6.98
N LEU A 46 0.56 6.32 7.96
CA LEU A 46 0.62 4.87 7.79
C LEU A 46 -0.69 4.28 7.22
N ALA A 47 -1.84 4.82 7.65
CA ALA A 47 -3.17 4.40 7.19
C ALA A 47 -3.43 4.66 5.69
N GLU A 48 -2.66 5.53 5.06
CA GLU A 48 -2.77 5.86 3.63
C GLU A 48 -1.82 5.03 2.76
N LEU A 49 -1.02 4.16 3.37
CA LEU A 49 -0.03 3.33 2.71
C LEU A 49 -0.43 1.85 2.72
N VAL A 50 -0.14 1.18 1.61
CA VAL A 50 -0.20 -0.27 1.51
C VAL A 50 1.20 -0.79 1.21
N LEU A 51 1.66 -1.77 1.99
CA LEU A 51 2.90 -2.49 1.72
C LEU A 51 2.76 -3.28 0.43
N ASN A 52 3.69 -3.10 -0.51
CA ASN A 52 3.77 -3.88 -1.74
C ASN A 52 4.43 -5.24 -1.50
N ARG A 53 3.74 -6.04 -0.66
CA ARG A 53 4.02 -7.45 -0.44
C ARG A 53 2.88 -8.23 -1.09
N GLY A 54 3.22 -9.27 -1.86
CA GLY A 54 2.22 -10.13 -2.49
C GLY A 54 1.25 -10.67 -1.44
N GLN A 55 -0.04 -10.41 -1.62
CA GLN A 55 -1.09 -10.94 -0.77
C GLN A 55 -1.90 -11.98 -1.53
N THR A 56 -2.17 -13.12 -0.90
CA THR A 56 -3.07 -14.12 -1.45
C THR A 56 -4.51 -13.59 -1.41
N CYS A 57 -5.18 -13.60 -2.56
CA CYS A 57 -6.60 -13.29 -2.63
C CYS A 57 -7.42 -14.37 -1.94
N LEU A 58 -8.27 -13.97 -0.99
CA LEU A 58 -9.14 -14.89 -0.24
C LEU A 58 -10.25 -15.52 -1.11
N LYS A 59 -10.61 -14.93 -2.25
CA LYS A 59 -11.68 -15.43 -3.13
C LYS A 59 -11.20 -16.44 -4.16
N CYS A 60 -10.05 -16.21 -4.80
CA CYS A 60 -9.58 -17.03 -5.91
C CYS A 60 -8.16 -17.61 -5.72
N GLY A 61 -7.53 -17.36 -4.57
CA GLY A 61 -6.16 -17.85 -4.26
C GLY A 61 -5.03 -17.17 -5.04
N GLY A 62 -5.33 -16.29 -6.00
CA GLY A 62 -4.33 -15.60 -6.81
C GLY A 62 -3.51 -14.58 -6.02
N THR A 63 -2.25 -14.39 -6.39
CA THR A 63 -1.38 -13.38 -5.80
C THR A 63 -1.78 -11.98 -6.30
N ALA A 64 -2.10 -11.09 -5.36
CA ALA A 64 -2.41 -9.70 -5.62
C ALA A 64 -1.27 -8.80 -5.12
N LEU A 65 -0.79 -7.90 -5.99
CA LEU A 65 0.20 -6.89 -5.66
C LEU A 65 -0.48 -5.51 -5.70
N PRO A 66 -0.24 -4.63 -4.71
CA PRO A 66 -0.69 -3.25 -4.76
C PRO A 66 0.18 -2.44 -5.73
N GLU A 67 -0.04 -2.64 -7.03
CA GLU A 67 0.49 -1.79 -8.10
C GLU A 67 -0.58 -0.79 -8.58
N GLN A 68 -0.27 0.06 -9.56
CA GLN A 68 -1.04 1.25 -9.96
C GLN A 68 -2.53 1.02 -10.27
N THR A 69 -2.92 -0.22 -10.58
CA THR A 69 -4.33 -0.63 -10.82
C THR A 69 -4.87 -1.58 -9.74
N GLY A 70 -4.02 -2.00 -8.81
CA GLY A 70 -4.22 -3.07 -7.84
C GLY A 70 -4.63 -2.62 -6.44
N VAL A 71 -5.02 -1.36 -6.20
CA VAL A 71 -5.50 -0.91 -4.87
C VAL A 71 -6.84 -0.19 -4.95
N CYS A 72 -7.78 -0.58 -4.10
CA CYS A 72 -9.08 0.06 -4.01
C CYS A 72 -9.00 1.33 -3.14
N ARG A 73 -9.40 2.48 -3.68
CA ARG A 73 -9.46 3.76 -2.93
C ARG A 73 -10.47 3.76 -1.78
N LYS A 74 -11.52 2.92 -1.83
CA LYS A 74 -12.59 2.91 -0.81
C LYS A 74 -12.15 2.21 0.48
N CYS A 75 -11.60 1.01 0.36
CA CYS A 75 -11.23 0.17 1.50
C CYS A 75 -9.72 0.03 1.70
N PHE A 76 -8.90 0.76 0.92
CA PHE A 76 -7.43 0.75 1.02
C PHE A 76 -6.84 -0.67 0.89
N GLY A 77 -7.60 -1.59 0.29
CA GLY A 77 -7.26 -2.99 0.12
C GLY A 77 -6.74 -3.29 -1.28
N VAL A 78 -5.88 -4.30 -1.38
CA VAL A 78 -5.38 -4.80 -2.67
C VAL A 78 -6.54 -5.40 -3.47
N ARG A 79 -6.70 -4.97 -4.73
CA ARG A 79 -7.60 -5.57 -5.72
C ARG A 79 -6.91 -6.78 -6.32
N CYS A 80 -7.57 -7.93 -6.27
CA CYS A 80 -7.06 -9.12 -6.93
C CYS A 80 -7.10 -8.94 -8.45
N PRO A 81 -6.00 -9.19 -9.19
CA PRO A 81 -6.02 -9.09 -10.65
C PRO A 81 -6.94 -10.12 -11.31
N CYS A 82 -7.13 -11.30 -10.71
CA CYS A 82 -7.95 -12.38 -11.29
C CYS A 82 -9.45 -12.14 -11.15
N CYS A 83 -9.92 -11.72 -9.97
CA CYS A 83 -11.36 -11.59 -9.69
C CYS A 83 -11.81 -10.16 -9.43
N GLN A 84 -10.91 -9.18 -9.51
CA GLN A 84 -11.11 -7.74 -9.26
C GLN A 84 -11.74 -7.38 -7.90
N ASN A 85 -11.92 -8.37 -7.02
CA ASN A 85 -12.45 -8.16 -5.67
C ASN A 85 -11.39 -7.49 -4.79
N CYS A 86 -11.89 -6.65 -3.89
CA CYS A 86 -11.13 -6.04 -2.81
C CYS A 86 -11.87 -6.29 -1.48
N LYS A 87 -11.27 -5.93 -0.35
CA LYS A 87 -11.84 -6.12 1.00
C LYS A 87 -12.93 -5.10 1.38
N CYS A 88 -13.59 -4.50 0.40
CA CYS A 88 -14.70 -3.61 0.68
C CYS A 88 -15.84 -4.52 1.11
N ALA A 89 -16.28 -4.43 2.37
CA ALA A 89 -17.52 -5.05 2.78
C ALA A 89 -18.64 -4.44 1.92
N ASP A 90 -19.40 -5.28 1.23
CA ASP A 90 -20.67 -4.88 0.63
C ASP A 90 -21.66 -4.46 1.74
#